data_AF-A0A3C1H675-F1
#
_entry.id   AF-A0A3C1H675-F1
#
_cell.length_a   1.000
_cell.length_b   1.000
_cell.length_c   1.000
_cell.angle_alpha   90.00
_cell.angle_beta   90.00
_cell.angle_gamma   90.00
#
_symmetry.space_group_name_H-M   'P 1'
#
loop_
_entity.id
_entity.type
_entity.pdbx_description
1 polymer ?
#
loop_
_entity_poly.entity_id
_entity_poly.type
_entity_poly.pdbx_seq_one_letter_code
_entity_poly.pdbx_strand_id
1 'polypeptide(L)'
;AREVGALLLADIAHIAGLVVAGEHPSPIDHADFVTTTTHKTLRGPRGGLILCREKHAKEIDSQAFPGIQGGPLMHVIAAKAVCFHEAAQPAFRTYQQQIVRNARALADGMKRNGFRLVSGGTDNHLMLVDVGAKGLTGKDCQLALDEAGVTVNKNTIPFETRSPFQASGIRLGTPAVTTRGMKESEMAAIADMISEVLMDIKNLDAAHVVRQRVRELTARFPLPY
;
A
#
# COMPACT_ATOMS: atom_id res chain seq x y z
N ALA A 1 13.46 -23.12 0.76
CA ALA A 1 12.32 -23.93 0.26
C ALA A 1 12.83 -25.27 -0.29
N ARG A 2 13.51 -25.29 -1.45
CA ARG A 2 14.00 -26.54 -2.08
C ARG A 2 14.92 -27.38 -1.18
N GLU A 3 15.87 -26.76 -0.49
CA GLU A 3 16.80 -27.44 0.44
C GLU A 3 16.09 -28.26 1.52
N VAL A 4 14.89 -27.85 1.93
CA VAL A 4 14.10 -28.49 2.99
C VAL A 4 12.85 -29.20 2.45
N GLY A 5 12.73 -29.36 1.12
CA GLY A 5 11.59 -30.03 0.49
C GLY A 5 10.24 -29.29 0.60
N ALA A 6 10.24 -27.99 0.92
CA ALA A 6 9.02 -27.20 1.09
C ALA A 6 8.56 -26.54 -0.22
N LEU A 7 7.25 -26.39 -0.39
CA LEU A 7 6.63 -25.57 -1.44
C LEU A 7 6.80 -24.08 -1.13
N LEU A 8 6.97 -23.26 -2.17
CA LEU A 8 7.11 -21.81 -2.07
C LEU A 8 5.83 -21.10 -2.54
N LEU A 9 5.19 -20.36 -1.63
CA LEU A 9 4.09 -19.44 -1.93
C LEU A 9 4.58 -18.00 -1.85
N ALA A 10 4.32 -17.21 -2.88
CA ALA A 10 4.53 -15.77 -2.88
C ALA A 10 3.18 -15.03 -2.90
N ASP A 11 2.84 -14.34 -1.81
CA ASP A 11 1.69 -13.44 -1.80
C ASP A 11 2.13 -12.04 -2.24
N ILE A 12 1.69 -11.63 -3.44
CA ILE A 12 2.03 -10.34 -4.03
C ILE A 12 0.90 -9.31 -3.90
N ALA A 13 -0.08 -9.52 -3.01
CA ALA A 13 -1.29 -8.70 -2.93
C ALA A 13 -1.03 -7.19 -2.90
N HIS A 14 0.01 -6.75 -2.22
CA HIS A 14 0.39 -5.34 -2.13
C HIS A 14 1.12 -4.81 -3.36
N ILE A 15 1.90 -5.65 -4.05
CA ILE A 15 2.83 -5.23 -5.12
C ILE A 15 2.43 -5.76 -6.50
N ALA A 16 1.27 -6.40 -6.64
CA ALA A 16 0.84 -7.03 -7.89
C ALA A 16 0.85 -6.06 -9.09
N GLY A 17 0.42 -4.80 -8.90
CA GLY A 17 0.51 -3.80 -9.96
C GLY A 17 1.95 -3.50 -10.36
N LEU A 18 2.86 -3.41 -9.40
CA LEU A 18 4.28 -3.13 -9.63
C LEU A 18 4.95 -4.31 -10.34
N VAL A 19 4.62 -5.55 -9.95
CA VAL A 19 5.10 -6.77 -10.62
C VAL A 19 4.65 -6.79 -12.07
N VAL A 20 3.37 -6.54 -12.35
CA VAL A 20 2.82 -6.50 -13.73
C VAL A 20 3.51 -5.42 -14.58
N ALA A 21 3.83 -4.26 -13.99
CA ALA A 21 4.49 -3.17 -14.69
C ALA A 21 6.03 -3.33 -14.82
N GLY A 22 6.61 -4.35 -14.20
CA GLY A 22 8.07 -4.56 -14.17
C GLY A 22 8.83 -3.64 -13.21
N GLU A 23 8.13 -3.00 -12.27
CA GLU A 23 8.71 -2.10 -11.25
C GLU A 23 9.05 -2.85 -9.95
N HIS A 24 8.75 -4.15 -9.88
CA HIS A 24 9.16 -5.05 -8.80
C HIS A 24 9.47 -6.44 -9.38
N PRO A 25 10.49 -7.16 -8.90
CA PRO A 25 10.80 -8.52 -9.37
C PRO A 25 9.59 -9.45 -9.30
N SER A 26 9.41 -10.24 -10.37
CA SER A 26 8.33 -11.22 -10.47
C SER A 26 8.70 -12.53 -9.75
N PRO A 27 7.81 -13.07 -8.88
CA PRO A 27 8.05 -14.37 -8.27
C PRO A 27 7.57 -15.55 -9.13
N ILE A 28 6.93 -15.32 -10.28
CA ILE A 28 6.23 -16.36 -11.08
C ILE A 28 7.17 -17.51 -11.49
N ASP A 29 8.42 -17.20 -11.81
CA ASP A 29 9.40 -18.21 -12.24
C ASP A 29 10.10 -18.93 -11.07
N HIS A 30 9.85 -18.49 -9.84
CA HIS A 30 10.52 -18.99 -8.65
C HIS A 30 9.58 -19.72 -7.68
N ALA A 31 8.34 -19.26 -7.56
CA ALA A 31 7.35 -19.79 -6.64
C ALA A 31 6.52 -20.92 -7.26
N ASP A 32 6.11 -21.88 -6.44
CA ASP A 32 5.15 -22.92 -6.82
C ASP A 32 3.73 -22.33 -6.94
N PHE A 33 3.43 -21.36 -6.07
CA PHE A 33 2.15 -20.64 -6.02
C PHE A 33 2.37 -19.14 -5.89
N VAL A 34 1.56 -18.35 -6.58
CA VAL A 34 1.50 -16.90 -6.41
C VAL A 34 0.05 -16.51 -6.10
N THR A 35 -0.18 -15.91 -4.95
CA THR A 35 -1.50 -15.40 -4.56
C THR A 35 -1.52 -13.88 -4.64
N THR A 36 -2.67 -13.30 -4.93
CA THR A 36 -2.81 -11.85 -4.91
C THR A 36 -4.25 -11.40 -4.73
N THR A 37 -4.40 -10.16 -4.26
CA THR A 37 -5.66 -9.42 -4.33
C THR A 37 -5.69 -8.50 -5.55
N THR A 38 -6.87 -8.24 -6.10
CA THR A 38 -7.01 -7.41 -7.31
C THR A 38 -7.19 -5.90 -7.05
N HIS A 39 -7.38 -5.45 -5.81
CA HIS A 39 -7.84 -4.09 -5.50
C HIS A 39 -6.77 -3.12 -4.96
N LYS A 40 -5.53 -3.57 -4.73
CA LYS A 40 -4.47 -2.72 -4.19
C LYS A 40 -3.76 -1.98 -5.33
N THR A 41 -2.48 -2.23 -5.53
CA THR A 41 -1.70 -1.62 -6.61
C THR A 41 -2.17 -2.04 -8.00
N LEU A 42 -2.90 -3.16 -8.11
CA LEU A 42 -3.55 -3.58 -9.36
C LEU A 42 -4.82 -2.78 -9.71
N ARG A 43 -5.36 -2.01 -8.75
CA ARG A 43 -6.46 -1.05 -8.95
C ARG A 43 -7.76 -1.61 -9.53
N GLY A 44 -8.05 -2.88 -9.31
CA GLY A 44 -9.28 -3.56 -9.70
C GLY A 44 -10.32 -3.69 -8.58
N PRO A 45 -11.33 -4.56 -8.77
CA PRO A 45 -12.35 -4.83 -7.77
C PRO A 45 -11.79 -5.61 -6.58
N ARG A 46 -12.52 -5.65 -5.46
CA ARG A 46 -12.19 -6.53 -4.32
C ARG A 46 -12.39 -8.00 -4.73
N GLY A 47 -11.29 -8.74 -4.80
CA GLY A 47 -11.24 -10.17 -5.07
C GLY A 47 -9.81 -10.70 -4.98
N GLY A 48 -9.63 -12.00 -5.20
CA GLY A 48 -8.32 -12.68 -5.21
C GLY A 48 -8.06 -13.49 -6.47
N LEU A 49 -6.79 -13.89 -6.65
CA LEU A 49 -6.30 -14.81 -7.67
C LEU A 49 -5.32 -15.80 -7.02
N ILE A 50 -5.30 -17.02 -7.54
CA ILE A 50 -4.28 -18.03 -7.25
C ILE A 50 -3.68 -18.40 -8.60
N LEU A 51 -2.38 -18.16 -8.77
CA LEU A 51 -1.61 -18.61 -9.93
C LEU A 51 -0.75 -19.78 -9.47
N CYS A 52 -0.71 -20.84 -10.28
CA CYS A 52 0.09 -22.03 -10.00
C CYS A 52 0.54 -22.68 -11.31
N ARG A 53 1.46 -23.64 -11.20
CA ARG A 53 1.81 -24.52 -12.31
C ARG A 53 0.66 -25.50 -12.57
N GLU A 54 0.48 -25.91 -13.81
CA GLU A 54 -0.63 -26.78 -14.26
C GLU A 54 -0.82 -28.04 -13.40
N LYS A 55 0.28 -28.65 -12.94
CA LYS A 55 0.25 -29.84 -12.06
C LYS A 55 -0.55 -29.65 -10.76
N HIS A 56 -0.74 -28.41 -10.30
CA HIS A 56 -1.51 -28.08 -9.10
C HIS A 56 -2.92 -27.58 -9.39
N ALA A 57 -3.26 -27.27 -10.65
CA ALA A 57 -4.50 -26.58 -11.00
C ALA A 57 -5.75 -27.33 -10.54
N LYS A 58 -5.84 -28.63 -10.84
CA LYS A 58 -6.99 -29.47 -10.46
C LYS A 58 -7.23 -29.49 -8.94
N GLU A 59 -6.16 -29.57 -8.16
CA GLU A 59 -6.26 -29.60 -6.70
C GLU A 59 -6.76 -28.25 -6.16
N ILE A 60 -6.17 -27.14 -6.63
CA ILE A 60 -6.60 -25.78 -6.25
C ILE A 60 -8.05 -25.51 -6.65
N ASP A 61 -8.44 -25.85 -7.88
CA ASP A 61 -9.80 -25.64 -8.37
C ASP A 61 -10.81 -26.43 -7.53
N SER A 62 -10.51 -27.70 -7.22
CA SER A 62 -11.38 -28.54 -6.37
C SER A 62 -11.53 -28.02 -4.94
N GLN A 63 -10.47 -27.42 -4.40
CA GLN A 63 -10.49 -26.78 -3.08
C GLN A 63 -11.29 -25.47 -3.11
N ALA A 64 -11.19 -24.68 -4.19
CA ALA A 64 -11.99 -23.48 -4.35
C ALA A 64 -13.49 -23.82 -4.48
N PHE A 65 -13.82 -24.77 -5.36
CA PHE A 65 -15.17 -25.30 -5.54
C PHE A 65 -15.10 -26.78 -5.95
N PRO A 66 -15.82 -27.69 -5.27
CA PRO A 66 -16.86 -27.46 -4.26
C PRO A 66 -16.34 -27.34 -2.81
N GLY A 67 -15.03 -27.15 -2.59
CA GLY A 67 -14.44 -27.11 -1.25
C GLY A 67 -14.92 -25.95 -0.36
N ILE A 68 -14.25 -24.79 -0.46
CA ILE A 68 -14.43 -23.68 0.49
C ILE A 68 -15.38 -22.57 0.01
N GLN A 69 -15.70 -22.52 -1.28
CA GLN A 69 -16.61 -21.52 -1.86
C GLN A 69 -17.84 -22.18 -2.49
N GLY A 70 -18.91 -21.39 -2.64
CA GLY A 70 -20.12 -21.74 -3.40
C GLY A 70 -20.11 -21.12 -4.80
N GLY A 71 -21.23 -20.51 -5.20
CA GLY A 71 -21.36 -19.88 -6.51
C GLY A 71 -20.40 -18.70 -6.72
N PRO A 72 -19.77 -18.57 -7.92
CA PRO A 72 -18.84 -17.50 -8.20
C PRO A 72 -19.54 -16.14 -8.34
N LEU A 73 -18.86 -15.07 -7.90
CA LEU A 73 -19.33 -13.70 -8.08
C LEU A 73 -19.02 -13.20 -9.50
N MET A 74 -19.85 -13.54 -10.47
CA MET A 74 -19.62 -13.24 -11.89
C MET A 74 -19.44 -11.75 -12.20
N HIS A 75 -20.11 -10.86 -11.46
CA HIS A 75 -19.92 -9.41 -11.59
C HIS A 75 -18.51 -8.96 -11.16
N VAL A 76 -17.93 -9.59 -10.13
CA VAL A 76 -16.52 -9.34 -9.73
C VAL A 76 -15.56 -9.91 -10.77
N ILE A 77 -15.85 -11.07 -11.35
CA ILE A 77 -15.03 -11.67 -12.42
C ILE A 77 -15.01 -10.76 -13.65
N ALA A 78 -16.16 -10.22 -14.06
CA ALA A 78 -16.25 -9.24 -15.15
C ALA A 78 -15.42 -7.97 -14.85
N ALA A 79 -15.53 -7.42 -13.64
CA ALA A 79 -14.74 -6.25 -13.24
C ALA A 79 -13.21 -6.55 -13.17
N LYS A 80 -12.81 -7.78 -12.85
CA LYS A 80 -11.40 -8.21 -12.92
C LYS A 80 -10.89 -8.21 -14.37
N ALA A 81 -11.70 -8.65 -15.33
CA ALA A 81 -11.32 -8.61 -16.73
C ALA A 81 -11.05 -7.18 -17.22
N VAL A 82 -11.89 -6.21 -16.82
CA VAL A 82 -11.67 -4.78 -17.09
C VAL A 82 -10.35 -4.31 -16.45
N CYS A 83 -10.13 -4.64 -15.17
CA CYS A 83 -8.89 -4.31 -14.47
C CYS A 83 -7.65 -4.87 -15.17
N PHE A 84 -7.67 -6.11 -15.65
CA PHE A 84 -6.54 -6.70 -16.36
C PHE A 84 -6.32 -6.07 -17.73
N HIS A 85 -7.40 -5.71 -18.43
CA HIS A 85 -7.30 -4.95 -19.67
C HIS A 85 -6.63 -3.59 -19.44
N GLU A 86 -7.02 -2.85 -18.41
CA GLU A 86 -6.35 -1.60 -18.00
C GLU A 86 -4.88 -1.83 -17.63
N ALA A 87 -4.59 -2.87 -16.85
CA ALA A 87 -3.25 -3.19 -16.39
C ALA A 87 -2.29 -3.57 -17.53
N ALA A 88 -2.82 -4.09 -18.64
CA ALA A 88 -2.07 -4.40 -19.86
C ALA A 88 -1.73 -3.15 -20.69
N GLN A 89 -2.33 -1.99 -20.41
CA GLN A 89 -2.08 -0.78 -21.18
C GLN A 89 -0.74 -0.11 -20.80
N PRO A 90 -0.03 0.53 -21.75
CA PRO A 90 1.21 1.26 -21.45
C PRO A 90 1.06 2.32 -20.37
N ALA A 91 -0.11 2.98 -20.32
CA ALA A 91 -0.41 4.00 -19.31
C ALA A 91 -0.38 3.44 -17.88
N PHE A 92 -0.71 2.16 -17.68
CA PHE A 92 -0.64 1.53 -16.36
C PHE A 92 0.81 1.39 -15.89
N ARG A 93 1.74 1.06 -16.79
CA ARG A 93 3.18 1.03 -16.47
C ARG A 93 3.68 2.40 -16.01
N THR A 94 3.33 3.46 -16.74
CA THR A 94 3.66 4.85 -16.37
C THR A 94 3.07 5.21 -14.99
N TYR A 95 1.85 4.77 -14.71
CA TYR A 95 1.21 4.94 -13.40
C TYR A 95 2.00 4.25 -12.27
N GLN A 96 2.41 2.98 -12.46
CA GLN A 96 3.20 2.26 -11.45
C GLN A 96 4.58 2.89 -11.21
N GLN A 97 5.24 3.38 -12.26
CA GLN A 97 6.48 4.14 -12.13
C GLN A 97 6.30 5.41 -11.29
N GLN A 98 5.18 6.13 -11.50
CA GLN A 98 4.85 7.29 -10.68
C GLN A 98 4.61 6.91 -9.21
N ILE A 99 3.99 5.75 -8.93
CA ILE A 99 3.80 5.27 -7.55
C ILE A 99 5.15 5.14 -6.85
N VAL A 100 6.15 4.52 -7.50
CA VAL A 100 7.49 4.32 -6.94
C VAL A 100 8.21 5.65 -6.75
N ARG A 101 8.16 6.57 -7.74
CA ARG A 101 8.74 7.92 -7.60
C ARG A 101 8.10 8.69 -6.44
N ASN A 102 6.78 8.65 -6.34
CA ASN A 102 6.05 9.27 -5.24
C ASN A 102 6.42 8.67 -3.90
N ALA A 103 6.57 7.34 -3.82
CA ALA A 103 6.94 6.67 -2.58
C ALA A 103 8.34 7.09 -2.10
N ARG A 104 9.30 7.20 -3.02
CA ARG A 104 10.63 7.74 -2.72
C ARG A 104 10.58 9.19 -2.27
N ALA A 105 9.84 10.06 -2.97
CA ALA A 105 9.68 11.46 -2.59
C ALA A 105 9.06 11.65 -1.20
N LEU A 106 8.03 10.85 -0.86
CA LEU A 106 7.40 10.85 0.46
C LEU A 106 8.39 10.35 1.53
N ALA A 107 9.11 9.27 1.26
CA ALA A 107 10.13 8.73 2.16
C ALA A 107 11.24 9.75 2.43
N ASP A 108 11.72 10.44 1.40
CA ASP A 108 12.72 11.49 1.53
C ASP A 108 12.20 12.68 2.33
N GLY A 109 10.95 13.09 2.11
CA GLY A 109 10.28 14.12 2.93
C GLY A 109 10.23 13.75 4.42
N MET A 110 9.78 12.54 4.74
CA MET A 110 9.72 12.06 6.12
C MET A 110 11.11 12.02 6.79
N LYS A 111 12.14 11.58 6.05
CA LYS A 111 13.53 11.60 6.54
C LYS A 111 14.04 13.01 6.78
N ARG A 112 13.79 13.94 5.84
CA ARG A 112 14.14 15.36 6.01
C ARG A 112 13.49 15.96 7.25
N ASN A 113 12.28 15.54 7.56
CA ASN A 113 11.53 15.99 8.75
C ASN A 113 11.91 15.23 10.04
N GLY A 114 13.00 14.47 10.02
CA GLY A 114 13.59 13.84 11.20
C GLY A 114 12.82 12.62 11.69
N PHE A 115 12.12 11.91 10.81
CA PHE A 115 11.53 10.61 11.11
C PHE A 115 12.40 9.46 10.60
N ARG A 116 12.55 8.42 11.44
CA ARG A 116 13.21 7.19 11.05
C ARG A 116 12.25 6.33 10.22
N LEU A 117 12.73 5.84 9.08
CA LEU A 117 12.02 4.82 8.29
C LEU A 117 12.58 3.43 8.60
N VAL A 118 11.70 2.45 8.71
CA VAL A 118 12.14 1.04 8.69
C VAL A 118 12.88 0.79 7.37
N SER A 119 13.99 0.06 7.43
CA SER A 119 14.94 -0.16 6.31
C SER A 119 15.54 1.11 5.67
N GLY A 120 15.33 2.31 6.22
CA GLY A 120 15.96 3.56 5.76
C GLY A 120 15.34 4.21 4.51
N GLY A 121 14.29 3.62 3.92
CA GLY A 121 13.70 4.11 2.68
C GLY A 121 12.60 3.18 2.15
N THR A 122 12.43 3.15 0.82
CA THR A 122 11.51 2.25 0.14
C THR A 122 11.94 1.97 -1.30
N ASP A 123 11.70 0.73 -1.72
CA ASP A 123 11.85 0.26 -3.11
C ASP A 123 10.49 -0.02 -3.77
N ASN A 124 9.37 0.24 -3.09
CA ASN A 124 8.03 -0.07 -3.57
C ASN A 124 7.04 1.06 -3.28
N HIS A 125 5.75 0.75 -3.17
CA HIS A 125 4.65 1.71 -3.03
C HIS A 125 4.38 2.19 -1.60
N LEU A 126 5.12 1.72 -0.59
CA LEU A 126 4.87 2.05 0.82
C LEU A 126 6.16 2.27 1.62
N MET A 127 6.02 2.86 2.80
CA MET A 127 7.07 2.94 3.82
C MET A 127 6.48 2.79 5.22
N LEU A 128 7.31 2.38 6.17
CA LEU A 128 6.98 2.33 7.59
C LEU A 128 7.77 3.40 8.32
N VAL A 129 7.05 4.32 8.96
CA VAL A 129 7.61 5.41 9.76
C VAL A 129 7.61 4.98 11.22
N ASP A 130 8.77 5.04 11.88
CA ASP A 130 8.90 4.82 13.32
C ASP A 130 8.55 6.10 14.07
N VAL A 131 7.38 6.10 14.70
CA VAL A 131 6.90 7.18 15.57
C VAL A 131 7.23 6.89 17.04
N GLY A 132 7.52 5.63 17.38
CA GLY A 132 7.95 5.19 18.70
C GLY A 132 9.28 5.81 19.13
N ALA A 133 10.21 6.04 18.18
CA ALA A 133 11.46 6.77 18.43
C ALA A 133 11.24 8.21 18.94
N LYS A 134 10.05 8.78 18.74
CA LYS A 134 9.63 10.09 19.26
C LYS A 134 8.70 9.98 20.48
N GLY A 135 8.60 8.80 21.08
CA GLY A 135 7.73 8.54 22.24
C GLY A 135 6.24 8.40 21.91
N LEU A 136 5.84 8.48 20.65
CA LEU A 136 4.44 8.41 20.23
C LEU A 136 4.00 6.96 19.97
N THR A 137 2.70 6.66 20.05
CA THR A 137 2.14 5.37 19.60
C THR A 137 1.58 5.51 18.19
N GLY A 138 1.61 4.42 17.42
CA GLY A 138 1.00 4.40 16.09
C GLY A 138 -0.50 4.71 16.14
N LYS A 139 -1.19 4.24 17.19
CA LYS A 139 -2.61 4.52 17.44
C LYS A 139 -2.88 6.01 17.62
N ASP A 140 -2.13 6.69 18.48
CA ASP A 140 -2.36 8.11 18.76
C ASP A 140 -2.01 8.97 17.53
N CYS A 141 -0.92 8.64 16.84
CA CYS A 141 -0.56 9.26 15.57
C CYS A 141 -1.65 9.11 14.51
N GLN A 142 -2.25 7.91 14.40
CA GLN A 142 -3.33 7.67 13.45
C GLN A 142 -4.54 8.57 13.74
N LEU A 143 -4.96 8.67 15.02
CA LEU A 143 -6.10 9.50 15.42
C LEU A 143 -5.84 10.99 15.19
N ALA A 144 -4.65 11.49 15.53
CA ALA A 144 -4.29 12.89 15.30
C ALA A 144 -4.23 13.24 13.80
N LEU A 145 -3.70 12.33 12.98
CA LEU A 145 -3.67 12.52 11.53
C LEU A 145 -5.07 12.43 10.91
N ASP A 146 -5.95 11.55 11.41
CA ASP A 146 -7.36 11.49 10.98
C ASP A 146 -8.08 12.82 11.27
N GLU A 147 -7.81 13.46 12.42
CA GLU A 147 -8.33 14.80 12.75
C GLU A 147 -7.84 15.87 11.75
N ALA A 148 -6.60 15.75 11.29
CA ALA A 148 -6.04 16.61 10.24
C ALA A 148 -6.50 16.23 8.81
N GLY A 149 -7.35 15.22 8.65
CA GLY A 149 -7.83 14.75 7.34
C GLY A 149 -6.84 13.87 6.58
N VAL A 150 -5.83 13.32 7.25
CA VAL A 150 -4.81 12.43 6.69
C VAL A 150 -5.00 11.01 7.22
N THR A 151 -5.60 10.14 6.42
CA THR A 151 -5.82 8.75 6.84
C THR A 151 -4.57 7.89 6.67
N VAL A 152 -4.11 7.29 7.76
CA VAL A 152 -3.00 6.35 7.81
C VAL A 152 -3.41 5.08 8.58
N ASN A 153 -2.48 4.14 8.74
CA ASN A 153 -2.72 2.96 9.56
C ASN A 153 -1.56 2.75 10.53
N LYS A 154 -1.85 2.57 11.81
CA LYS A 154 -0.87 2.11 12.80
C LYS A 154 -0.33 0.73 12.39
N ASN A 155 0.97 0.52 12.53
CA ASN A 155 1.63 -0.70 12.10
C ASN A 155 2.75 -1.05 13.09
N THR A 156 2.89 -2.34 13.40
CA THR A 156 4.05 -2.81 14.16
C THR A 156 5.32 -2.61 13.34
N ILE A 157 6.46 -2.47 14.01
CA ILE A 157 7.77 -2.36 13.37
C ILE A 157 8.70 -3.47 13.89
N PRO A 158 9.85 -3.74 13.26
CA PRO A 158 10.79 -4.73 13.78
C PRO A 158 11.15 -4.46 15.24
N PHE A 159 11.23 -5.54 16.04
CA PHE A 159 11.49 -5.50 17.49
C PHE A 159 10.42 -4.76 18.31
N GLU A 160 9.15 -4.83 17.87
CA GLU A 160 8.00 -4.25 18.57
C GLU A 160 7.89 -4.75 20.02
N THR A 161 7.72 -3.81 20.95
CA THR A 161 7.50 -4.08 22.38
C THR A 161 6.08 -3.73 22.84
N ARG A 162 5.33 -2.97 22.03
CA ARG A 162 3.95 -2.58 22.33
C ARG A 162 2.95 -3.59 21.78
N SER A 163 1.71 -3.52 22.27
CA SER A 163 0.63 -4.34 21.73
C SER A 163 0.33 -3.97 20.27
N PRO A 164 -0.16 -4.92 19.44
CA PRO A 164 -0.62 -4.62 18.07
C PRO A 164 -1.71 -3.55 17.98
N PHE A 165 -2.45 -3.31 19.08
CA PHE A 165 -3.48 -2.26 19.16
C PHE A 165 -2.91 -0.85 19.37
N GLN A 166 -1.67 -0.73 19.82
CA GLN A 166 -0.96 0.55 19.97
C GLN A 166 0.07 0.74 18.86
N ALA A 167 0.97 -0.23 18.71
CA ALA A 167 2.10 -0.25 17.77
C ALA A 167 3.05 0.96 17.89
N SER A 168 4.23 0.82 17.28
CA SER A 168 5.29 1.85 17.31
C SER A 168 5.55 2.51 15.96
N GLY A 169 4.79 2.15 14.91
CA GLY A 169 4.90 2.78 13.61
C GLY A 169 3.57 3.16 12.98
N ILE A 170 3.66 3.92 11.88
CA ILE A 170 2.58 4.17 10.93
C ILE A 170 3.03 3.76 9.53
N ARG A 171 2.09 3.26 8.72
CA ARG A 171 2.34 2.87 7.34
C ARG A 171 1.76 3.88 6.37
N LEU A 172 2.61 4.40 5.49
CA LEU A 172 2.23 5.33 4.43
C LEU A 172 2.35 4.64 3.08
N GLY A 173 1.41 4.90 2.17
CA GLY A 173 1.41 4.36 0.82
C GLY A 173 0.91 5.37 -0.20
N THR A 174 1.52 5.34 -1.38
CA THR A 174 1.26 6.32 -2.45
C THR A 174 0.26 5.94 -3.55
N PRO A 175 -0.24 4.68 -3.72
CA PRO A 175 -1.13 4.34 -4.84
C PRO A 175 -2.38 5.20 -4.97
N ALA A 176 -3.06 5.48 -3.85
CA ALA A 176 -4.33 6.20 -3.85
C ALA A 176 -4.18 7.66 -4.31
N VAL A 177 -3.20 8.38 -3.75
CA VAL A 177 -2.91 9.77 -4.13
C VAL A 177 -2.33 9.86 -5.54
N THR A 178 -1.55 8.87 -5.97
CA THR A 178 -1.04 8.79 -7.35
C THR A 178 -2.18 8.60 -8.36
N THR A 179 -3.21 7.80 -8.03
CA THR A 179 -4.41 7.64 -8.87
C THR A 179 -5.15 8.97 -9.08
N ARG A 180 -5.09 9.89 -8.10
CA ARG A 180 -5.66 11.24 -8.22
C ARG A 180 -4.81 12.19 -9.06
N GLY A 181 -3.63 11.76 -9.52
CA GLY A 181 -2.71 12.55 -10.34
C GLY A 181 -1.61 13.28 -9.56
N MET A 182 -1.50 13.08 -8.24
CA MET A 182 -0.44 13.71 -7.43
C MET A 182 0.94 13.18 -7.80
N LYS A 183 1.94 14.05 -7.73
CA LYS A 183 3.35 13.81 -8.08
C LYS A 183 4.27 14.10 -6.89
N GLU A 184 5.57 14.08 -7.15
CA GLU A 184 6.65 14.18 -6.16
C GLU A 184 6.56 15.47 -5.32
N SER A 185 6.15 16.60 -5.92
CA SER A 185 5.94 17.87 -5.22
C SER A 185 4.86 17.77 -4.15
N GLU A 186 3.75 17.11 -4.47
CA GLU A 186 2.66 16.90 -3.52
C GLU A 186 3.09 15.91 -2.42
N MET A 187 3.95 14.94 -2.73
CA MET A 187 4.46 14.01 -1.72
C MET A 187 5.34 14.70 -0.68
N ALA A 188 6.15 15.69 -1.11
CA ALA A 188 6.90 16.53 -0.18
C ALA A 188 5.96 17.33 0.73
N ALA A 189 4.94 17.99 0.16
CA ALA A 189 3.95 18.72 0.95
C ALA A 189 3.16 17.83 1.93
N ILE A 190 2.82 16.60 1.51
CA ILE A 190 2.17 15.60 2.38
C ILE A 190 3.11 15.18 3.52
N ALA A 191 4.41 14.99 3.26
CA ALA A 191 5.37 14.69 4.31
C ALA A 191 5.44 15.81 5.37
N ASP A 192 5.41 17.07 4.91
CA ASP A 192 5.44 18.24 5.79
C ASP A 192 4.16 18.33 6.64
N MET A 193 2.99 18.17 6.02
CA MET A 193 1.71 18.14 6.72
C MET A 193 1.63 17.02 7.76
N ILE A 194 2.09 15.81 7.42
CA ILE A 194 2.16 14.70 8.38
C ILE A 194 3.07 15.08 9.54
N SER A 195 4.25 15.62 9.24
CA SER A 195 5.26 15.95 10.24
C SER A 195 4.80 17.04 11.20
N GLU A 196 4.11 18.06 10.70
CA GLU A 196 3.53 19.16 11.50
C GLU A 196 2.55 18.64 12.55
N VAL A 197 1.64 17.73 12.17
CA VAL A 197 0.71 17.08 13.13
C VAL A 197 1.46 16.21 14.13
N LEU A 198 2.49 15.50 13.69
CA LEU A 198 3.25 14.58 14.55
C LEU A 198 4.22 15.29 15.51
N MET A 199 4.53 16.58 15.29
CA MET A 199 5.34 17.36 16.24
C MET A 199 4.61 17.61 17.56
N ASP A 200 3.29 17.82 17.51
CA ASP A 200 2.44 17.89 18.68
C ASP A 200 1.05 17.34 18.38
N ILE A 201 0.87 16.04 18.60
CA ILE A 201 -0.38 15.32 18.33
C ILE A 201 -1.57 15.77 19.19
N LYS A 202 -1.35 16.62 20.21
CA LYS A 202 -2.42 17.20 21.04
C LYS A 202 -2.83 18.60 20.59
N ASN A 203 -2.08 19.21 19.67
CA ASN A 203 -2.38 20.54 19.16
C ASN A 203 -3.46 20.47 18.07
N LEU A 204 -4.71 20.66 18.48
CA LEU A 204 -5.85 20.64 17.58
C LEU A 204 -5.85 21.81 16.58
N ASP A 205 -5.35 22.97 16.97
CA ASP A 205 -5.26 24.13 16.08
C ASP A 205 -4.33 23.84 14.89
N ALA A 206 -3.16 23.24 15.17
CA ALA A 206 -2.25 22.78 14.12
C ALA A 206 -2.90 21.72 13.23
N ALA A 207 -3.60 20.73 13.81
CA ALA A 207 -4.33 19.73 13.03
C ALA A 207 -5.40 20.37 12.13
N HIS A 208 -6.11 21.40 12.60
CA HIS A 208 -7.14 22.10 11.82
C HIS A 208 -6.56 22.96 10.70
N VAL A 209 -5.41 23.60 10.92
CA VAL A 209 -4.65 24.30 9.87
C VAL A 209 -4.20 23.31 8.79
N VAL A 210 -3.62 22.18 9.18
CA VAL A 210 -3.24 21.12 8.25
C VAL A 210 -4.46 20.58 7.50
N ARG A 211 -5.61 20.42 8.17
CA ARG A 211 -6.86 19.97 7.54
C ARG A 211 -7.32 20.90 6.41
N GLN A 212 -7.17 22.22 6.56
CA GLN A 212 -7.48 23.14 5.46
C GLN A 212 -6.51 22.95 4.29
N ARG A 213 -5.21 22.83 4.54
CA ARG A 213 -4.20 22.56 3.50
C ARG A 213 -4.44 21.22 2.79
N VAL A 214 -4.89 20.19 3.52
CA VAL A 214 -5.30 18.90 2.94
C VAL A 214 -6.51 19.08 2.04
N ARG A 215 -7.53 19.86 2.44
CA ARG A 215 -8.69 20.16 1.60
C ARG A 215 -8.30 20.91 0.34
N GLU A 216 -7.47 21.94 0.45
CA GLU A 216 -6.97 22.70 -0.69
C GLU A 216 -6.15 21.83 -1.65
N LEU A 217 -5.27 20.98 -1.12
CA LEU A 217 -4.52 20.02 -1.93
C LEU A 217 -5.46 19.06 -2.66
N THR A 218 -6.37 18.42 -1.93
CA THR A 218 -7.26 17.41 -2.51
C THR A 218 -8.30 18.00 -3.48
N ALA A 219 -8.72 19.25 -3.32
CA ALA A 219 -9.59 19.95 -4.27
C ALA A 219 -8.91 20.15 -5.64
N ARG A 220 -7.58 20.32 -5.68
CA ARG A 220 -6.81 20.41 -6.94
C ARG A 220 -6.69 19.06 -7.68
N PHE A 221 -6.96 17.95 -7.00
CA PHE A 221 -6.83 16.59 -7.53
C PHE A 221 -8.13 15.80 -7.28
N PRO A 222 -9.25 16.11 -7.95
CA PRO A 222 -10.53 15.44 -7.71
C PRO A 222 -10.45 13.93 -7.96
N LEU A 223 -11.42 13.19 -7.42
CA LEU A 223 -11.53 11.75 -7.70
C LEU A 223 -11.95 11.53 -9.16
N PRO A 224 -11.52 10.43 -9.80
CA PRO A 224 -11.78 10.17 -11.21
C PRO A 224 -13.21 9.68 -11.51
N TYR A 225 -14.14 9.81 -10.55
CA TYR A 225 -15.53 9.39 -10.62
C TYR A 225 -16.45 10.33 -9.84
#